data_AF-A0A7S2J1V1-F1
#
_entry.id   AF-A0A7S2J1V1-F1
#
_cell.length_a   1.000
_cell.length_b   1.000
_cell.length_c   1.000
_cell.angle_alpha   90.00
_cell.angle_beta   90.00
_cell.angle_gamma   90.00
#
_symmetry.space_group_name_H-M   'P 1'
#
loop_
_entity.id
_entity.type
_entity.pdbx_description
1 polymer ?
#
loop_
_entity_poly.entity_id
_entity_poly.type
_entity_poly.pdbx_seq_one_letter_code
_entity_poly.pdbx_strand_id
1 'polypeptide(L)'
;EKGLSEAGELYAKWFVARLKLVDQALEDGREFLCAGRFTIADVCVAYALSLGAILGLDRTYGPYAPQTAAYLDRMRARPAYVAALEAERASMQAWAQGAQRL
;
A
#
# COMPACT_ATOMS: atom_id res chain seq x y z
N GLU A 1 -1.06 0.23 27.11
CA GLU A 1 -1.78 -0.64 26.16
C GLU A 1 -3.27 -0.34 25.97
N LYS A 2 -3.99 0.29 26.92
CA LYS A 2 -5.40 0.68 26.69
C LYS A 2 -5.55 1.59 25.46
N GLY A 3 -6.45 1.22 24.55
CA GLY A 3 -6.87 2.05 23.41
C GLY A 3 -6.13 1.85 22.09
N LEU A 4 -4.97 1.15 22.06
CA LEU A 4 -4.23 0.96 20.80
C LEU A 4 -4.97 0.06 19.81
N SER A 5 -5.60 -1.01 20.31
CA SER A 5 -6.40 -1.92 19.47
C SER A 5 -7.62 -1.21 18.87
N GLU A 6 -8.35 -0.47 19.69
CA GLU A 6 -9.54 0.30 19.26
C GLU A 6 -9.16 1.39 18.25
N ALA A 7 -8.05 2.10 18.49
CA ALA A 7 -7.53 3.08 17.54
C ALA A 7 -7.17 2.41 16.21
N GLY A 8 -6.53 1.23 16.23
CA GLY A 8 -6.20 0.47 15.03
C GLY A 8 -7.42 0.10 14.19
N GLU A 9 -8.48 -0.39 14.84
CA GLU A 9 -9.75 -0.71 14.17
C GLU A 9 -10.41 0.52 13.55
N LEU A 10 -10.38 1.66 14.24
CA LEU A 10 -10.91 2.92 13.72
C LEU A 10 -10.13 3.39 12.50
N TYR A 11 -8.80 3.29 12.52
CA TYR A 11 -7.97 3.61 11.36
C TYR A 11 -8.22 2.66 10.18
N ALA A 12 -8.41 1.36 10.43
CA ALA A 12 -8.75 0.40 9.39
C ALA A 12 -10.08 0.76 8.70
N LYS A 13 -11.13 1.07 9.48
CA LYS A 13 -12.42 1.54 8.94
C LYS A 13 -12.27 2.85 8.15
N TRP A 14 -11.47 3.78 8.66
CA TRP A 14 -11.22 5.07 8.02
C TRP A 14 -10.43 4.95 6.69
N PHE A 15 -9.50 4.00 6.63
CA PHE A 15 -8.78 3.62 5.40
C PHE A 15 -9.75 3.06 4.37
N VAL A 16 -10.57 2.06 4.75
CA VAL A 16 -11.54 1.42 3.84
C VAL A 16 -12.53 2.44 3.29
N ALA A 17 -13.06 3.33 4.14
CA ALA A 17 -13.99 4.38 3.70
C ALA A 17 -13.37 5.33 2.65
N ARG A 18 -12.04 5.53 2.69
CA ARG A 18 -11.32 6.39 1.73
C ARG A 18 -10.97 5.70 0.42
N LEU A 19 -11.02 4.37 0.35
CA LEU A 19 -10.75 3.65 -0.91
C LEU A 19 -11.69 4.11 -2.03
N LYS A 20 -12.92 4.51 -1.68
CA LYS A 20 -13.87 5.13 -2.63
C LYS A 20 -13.26 6.26 -3.46
N LEU A 21 -12.37 7.07 -2.90
CA LEU A 21 -11.73 8.17 -3.63
C LEU A 21 -10.71 7.66 -4.67
N VAL A 22 -9.98 6.60 -4.32
CA VAL A 22 -9.02 5.95 -5.22
C VAL A 22 -9.77 5.19 -6.32
N ASP A 23 -10.82 4.46 -5.94
CA ASP A 23 -11.69 3.73 -6.86
C ASP A 23 -12.25 4.67 -7.93
N GLN A 24 -12.81 5.82 -7.52
CA GLN A 24 -13.34 6.85 -8.41
C GLN A 24 -12.25 7.48 -9.29
N ALA A 25 -11.07 7.74 -8.73
CA ALA A 25 -9.98 8.32 -9.51
C ALA A 25 -9.47 7.37 -10.61
N LEU A 26 -9.66 6.05 -10.47
CA LEU A 26 -9.19 5.04 -11.40
C LEU A 26 -10.29 4.51 -12.34
N GLU A 27 -11.53 4.97 -12.19
CA GLU A 27 -12.68 4.52 -13.02
C GLU A 27 -12.48 4.79 -14.52
N ASP A 28 -11.72 5.82 -14.88
CA ASP A 28 -11.42 6.16 -16.27
C ASP A 28 -10.31 5.30 -16.91
N GLY A 29 -9.77 4.33 -16.17
CA GLY A 29 -8.73 3.42 -16.66
C GLY A 29 -7.34 4.03 -16.77
N ARG A 30 -7.09 5.19 -16.13
CA ARG A 30 -5.75 5.81 -16.13
C ARG A 30 -4.67 4.88 -15.58
N GLU A 31 -3.47 5.04 -16.12
CA GLU A 31 -2.32 4.24 -15.69
C GLU A 31 -1.78 4.68 -14.32
N PHE A 32 -1.70 6.01 -14.11
CA PHE A 32 -1.20 6.67 -12.91
C PHE A 32 -2.21 7.67 -12.37
N LEU A 33 -2.15 7.96 -11.07
CA LEU A 33 -3.15 8.79 -10.38
C LEU A 33 -3.15 10.26 -10.85
N CYS A 34 -1.99 10.80 -11.19
CA CYS A 34 -1.82 12.21 -11.51
C CYS A 34 -0.96 12.45 -12.75
N ALA A 35 -1.29 13.50 -13.51
CA ALA A 35 -0.47 14.04 -14.61
C ALA A 35 -0.09 13.04 -15.73
N GLY A 36 -0.78 11.92 -15.86
CA GLY A 36 -0.50 10.90 -16.89
C GLY A 36 0.90 10.27 -16.79
N ARG A 37 1.56 10.37 -15.64
CA ARG A 37 2.89 9.81 -15.39
C ARG A 37 3.04 9.39 -13.94
N PHE A 38 4.06 8.59 -13.63
CA PHE A 38 4.35 8.22 -12.25
C PHE A 38 4.81 9.42 -11.41
N THR A 39 4.23 9.55 -10.22
CA THR A 39 4.46 10.65 -9.26
C THR A 39 4.51 10.14 -7.82
N ILE A 40 4.78 11.06 -6.89
CA ILE A 40 4.70 10.76 -5.45
C ILE A 40 3.31 10.30 -5.00
N ALA A 41 2.24 10.72 -5.69
CA ALA A 41 0.88 10.26 -5.39
C ALA A 41 0.78 8.74 -5.55
N ASP A 42 1.39 8.19 -6.60
CA ASP A 42 1.38 6.75 -6.86
C ASP A 42 2.18 5.99 -5.80
N VAL A 43 3.33 6.53 -5.37
CA VAL A 43 4.14 5.96 -4.27
C VAL A 43 3.33 5.88 -2.98
N CYS A 44 2.71 7.00 -2.57
CA CYS A 44 1.94 7.07 -1.33
C CYS A 44 0.74 6.11 -1.33
N VAL A 45 -0.04 6.11 -2.42
CA VAL A 45 -1.26 5.29 -2.50
C VAL A 45 -0.92 3.80 -2.68
N ALA A 46 0.07 3.45 -3.51
CA ALA A 46 0.47 2.05 -3.69
C ALA A 46 1.03 1.44 -2.39
N TYR A 47 1.76 2.24 -1.59
CA TYR A 47 2.19 1.80 -0.26
C TYR A 47 1.00 1.56 0.68
N ALA A 48 0.06 2.51 0.77
CA ALA A 48 -1.13 2.37 1.62
C ALA A 48 -1.97 1.15 1.25
N LEU A 49 -2.19 0.92 -0.05
CA LEU A 49 -2.87 -0.27 -0.58
C LEU A 49 -2.08 -1.55 -0.28
N SER A 50 -0.75 -1.52 -0.44
CA SER A 50 0.07 -2.70 -0.14
C SER A 50 0.03 -3.07 1.34
N LEU A 51 0.11 -2.08 2.22
CA LEU A 51 -0.02 -2.25 3.65
C LEU A 51 -1.41 -2.79 4.03
N GLY A 52 -2.47 -2.25 3.42
CA GLY A 52 -3.83 -2.76 3.62
C GLY A 52 -3.96 -4.25 3.30
N ALA A 53 -3.36 -4.70 2.19
CA ALA A 53 -3.34 -6.12 1.82
C ALA A 53 -2.48 -6.98 2.77
N ILE A 54 -1.33 -6.47 3.22
CA ILE A 54 -0.47 -7.16 4.20
C ILE A 54 -1.22 -7.35 5.53
N LEU A 55 -1.95 -6.32 5.97
CA LEU A 55 -2.78 -6.35 7.17
C LEU A 55 -4.08 -7.17 6.99
N GLY A 56 -4.37 -7.63 5.76
CA GLY A 56 -5.57 -8.41 5.44
C GLY A 56 -6.87 -7.62 5.45
N LEU A 57 -6.81 -6.29 5.32
CA LEU A 57 -8.01 -5.43 5.34
C LEU A 57 -8.93 -5.70 4.14
N ASP A 58 -8.36 -6.10 3.01
CA ASP A 58 -9.06 -6.57 1.80
C ASP A 58 -9.81 -7.89 2.01
N ARG A 59 -9.39 -8.70 3.00
CA ARG A 59 -10.11 -9.92 3.40
C ARG A 59 -11.16 -9.61 4.46
N THR A 60 -10.84 -8.73 5.42
CA THR A 60 -11.72 -8.39 6.54
C THR A 60 -12.90 -7.49 6.13
N TYR A 61 -12.66 -6.50 5.28
CA TYR A 61 -13.66 -5.49 4.90
C TYR A 61 -14.17 -5.64 3.45
N GLY A 62 -13.65 -6.63 2.73
CA GLY A 62 -13.98 -6.90 1.33
C GLY A 62 -12.86 -6.49 0.37
N PRO A 63 -12.79 -7.14 -0.81
CA PRO A 63 -11.69 -6.95 -1.73
C PRO A 63 -11.68 -5.53 -2.31
N TYR A 64 -10.51 -5.09 -2.79
CA TYR A 64 -10.40 -3.85 -3.55
C TYR A 64 -11.26 -3.90 -4.82
N ALA A 65 -11.75 -2.73 -5.24
CA ALA A 65 -12.43 -2.60 -6.53
C ALA A 65 -11.50 -3.07 -7.67
N PRO A 66 -12.03 -3.66 -8.76
CA PRO A 66 -11.19 -4.26 -9.81
C PRO A 66 -10.14 -3.32 -10.40
N GLN A 67 -10.49 -2.05 -10.63
CA GLN A 67 -9.58 -1.03 -11.14
C GLN A 67 -8.46 -0.68 -10.14
N THR A 68 -8.77 -0.66 -8.85
CA THR A 68 -7.81 -0.40 -7.77
C THR A 68 -6.87 -1.58 -7.56
N ALA A 69 -7.38 -2.80 -7.62
CA ALA A 69 -6.57 -4.02 -7.61
C ALA A 69 -5.60 -4.05 -8.81
N ALA A 70 -6.13 -3.84 -10.03
CA ALA A 70 -5.31 -3.82 -11.25
C ALA A 70 -4.25 -2.71 -11.22
N TYR A 71 -4.58 -1.52 -10.68
CA TYR A 71 -3.62 -0.45 -10.47
C TYR A 71 -2.51 -0.87 -9.49
N LEU A 72 -2.87 -1.46 -8.34
CA LEU A 72 -1.90 -1.93 -7.35
C LEU A 72 -0.95 -2.97 -7.94
N ASP A 73 -1.47 -3.92 -8.71
CA ASP A 73 -0.65 -4.96 -9.35
C ASP A 73 0.37 -4.35 -10.31
N ARG A 74 -0.04 -3.36 -11.13
CA ARG A 74 0.89 -2.61 -11.98
C ARG A 74 1.95 -1.89 -11.16
N MET A 75 1.59 -1.26 -10.04
CA MET A 75 2.55 -0.56 -9.19
C MET A 75 3.56 -1.52 -8.56
N ARG A 76 3.10 -2.70 -8.11
CA ARG A 76 3.93 -3.75 -7.51
C ARG A 76 4.86 -4.43 -8.53
N ALA A 77 4.43 -4.53 -9.79
CA ALA A 77 5.22 -5.11 -10.87
C ALA A 77 6.38 -4.20 -11.33
N ARG A 78 6.44 -2.94 -10.89
CA ARG A 78 7.51 -2.01 -11.27
C ARG A 78 8.87 -2.51 -10.75
N PRO A 79 9.94 -2.50 -11.57
CA PRO A 79 11.28 -2.90 -11.12
C PRO A 79 11.76 -2.14 -9.87
N ALA A 80 11.45 -0.85 -9.77
CA ALA A 80 11.80 -0.03 -8.61
C ALA A 80 11.07 -0.46 -7.32
N TYR A 81 9.84 -0.96 -7.42
CA TYR A 81 9.11 -1.48 -6.26
C TYR A 81 9.72 -2.80 -5.77
N VAL A 82 10.02 -3.71 -6.71
CA VAL A 82 10.69 -4.99 -6.41
C VAL A 82 12.05 -4.74 -5.74
N ALA A 83 12.88 -3.88 -6.32
CA ALA A 83 14.19 -3.52 -5.76
C ALA A 83 14.07 -2.89 -4.36
N ALA A 84 13.04 -2.08 -4.10
CA ALA A 84 12.80 -1.50 -2.78
C ALA A 84 12.45 -2.58 -1.73
N LEU A 85 11.62 -3.57 -2.07
CA LEU A 85 11.32 -4.69 -1.18
C LEU A 85 12.54 -5.58 -0.91
N GLU A 86 13.41 -5.77 -1.90
CA GLU A 86 14.67 -6.48 -1.72
C GLU A 86 15.60 -5.74 -0.75
N ALA A 87 15.72 -4.42 -0.90
CA ALA A 87 16.49 -3.58 0.00
C ALA A 87 15.92 -3.59 1.43
N GLU A 88 14.60 -3.50 1.60
CA GLU A 88 13.92 -3.62 2.89
C GLU A 88 14.23 -4.96 3.56
N ARG A 89 14.13 -6.06 2.81
CA ARG A 89 14.43 -7.42 3.31
C ARG A 89 15.90 -7.56 3.72
N ALA A 90 16.83 -7.07 2.90
CA ALA A 90 18.25 -7.11 3.20
C ALA A 90 18.57 -6.29 4.46
N SER A 91 17.97 -5.11 4.61
CA SER A 91 18.07 -4.28 5.82
C SER A 91 17.59 -5.03 7.06
N MET A 92 16.40 -5.65 6.99
CA MET A 92 15.84 -6.44 8.09
C MET A 92 16.73 -7.62 8.49
N GLN A 93 17.33 -8.31 7.52
CA GLN A 93 18.28 -9.41 7.77
C GLN A 93 19.57 -8.92 8.43
N ALA A 94 20.13 -7.81 7.95
CA ALA A 94 21.32 -7.21 8.54
C ALA A 94 21.07 -6.76 10.00
N TRP A 95 19.90 -6.18 10.27
CA TRP A 95 19.49 -5.82 11.64
C TRP A 95 19.41 -7.05 12.54
N ALA A 96 18.77 -8.12 12.10
CA ALA A 96 18.64 -9.36 12.86
C ALA A 96 19.99 -10.04 13.16
N GLN A 97 21.00 -9.81 12.29
CA GLN A 97 22.36 -10.31 12.45
C GLN A 97 23.24 -9.41 13.32
N GLY A 98 22.69 -8.33 13.90
CA GLY A 98 23.43 -7.38 14.72
C GLY A 98 24.40 -6.50 13.92
N ALA A 99 24.27 -6.46 12.60
CA ALA A 99 25.19 -5.77 11.70
C ALA A 99 24.89 -4.26 11.54
N GLN A 100 23.86 -3.72 12.20
CA GLN A 100 23.46 -2.34 11.99
C GLN A 100 24.17 -1.36 12.94
N ARG A 101 25.00 -0.49 12.35
CA ARG A 101 25.37 0.81 12.94
C ARG A 101 24.22 1.78 12.71
N LEU A 102 23.62 2.26 13.80
CA LEU A 102 23.14 3.64 13.85
C LEU A 102 24.31 4.53 14.26
#